data_AF-A0A9D9LEC5-F1
#
_entry.id   AF-A0A9D9LEC5-F1
#
_cell.length_a   1.000
_cell.length_b   1.000
_cell.length_c   1.000
_cell.angle_alpha   90.00
_cell.angle_beta   90.00
_cell.angle_gamma   90.00
#
_symmetry.space_group_name_H-M   'P 1'
#
loop_
_entity.id
_entity.type
_entity.pdbx_description
1 polymer ?
#
loop_
_entity_poly.entity_id
_entity_poly.type
_entity_poly.pdbx_seq_one_letter_code
_entity_poly.pdbx_strand_id
1 'polypeptide(L)'
;MPSDPESRDGSSKSSEAGASPDQPAAARVWVQFHDMIFERLAAVETAANALRRATLTPEVRQKAVLEAHRLAGSLGMFGLTEGSQVAREIEHLLGEQAVLAPEAPHRLMDLSATLRRLLEKGPA
;
A
#
# COMPACT_ATOMS: atom_id res chain seq x y z
N MET A 1 65.14 12.51 27.02
CA MET A 1 64.30 11.31 26.96
C MET A 1 63.43 11.40 25.72
N PRO A 2 63.70 10.60 24.67
CA PRO A 2 62.65 10.20 23.73
C PRO A 2 62.61 8.66 23.62
N SER A 3 61.44 8.06 23.83
CA SER A 3 61.17 6.67 23.43
C SER A 3 59.67 6.53 23.21
N ASP A 4 59.29 6.64 21.96
CA ASP A 4 58.14 6.00 21.32
C ASP A 4 58.72 5.29 20.08
N PRO A 5 58.06 4.32 19.41
CA PRO A 5 56.71 3.78 19.63
C PRO A 5 56.62 2.24 19.52
N GLU A 6 55.52 1.60 19.96
CA GLU A 6 55.03 0.43 19.23
C GLU A 6 53.51 0.25 19.33
N SER A 7 52.90 0.52 18.17
CA SER A 7 51.73 -0.09 17.58
C SER A 7 51.16 -1.32 18.29
N ARG A 8 49.86 -1.25 18.60
CA ARG A 8 49.01 -2.43 18.52
C ARG A 8 47.85 -2.19 17.58
N ASP A 9 47.91 -2.99 16.53
CA ASP A 9 46.86 -3.36 15.60
C ASP A 9 45.49 -3.51 16.27
N GLY A 10 44.50 -2.97 15.58
CA GLY A 10 43.09 -3.01 15.95
C GLY A 10 42.25 -2.80 14.71
N SER A 11 42.52 -3.56 13.65
CA SER A 11 41.62 -3.70 12.52
C SER A 11 40.38 -4.48 12.97
N SER A 12 39.25 -3.80 13.11
CA SER A 12 37.93 -4.39 12.85
C SER A 12 36.84 -3.32 12.82
N LYS A 13 36.23 -3.20 11.64
CA LYS A 13 34.78 -3.29 11.39
C LYS A 13 33.89 -2.65 12.48
N SER A 14 33.05 -1.67 12.20
CA SER A 14 32.24 -1.48 10.99
C SER A 14 31.85 -0.01 10.92
N SER A 15 31.75 0.48 9.70
CA SER A 15 30.86 1.58 9.38
C SER A 15 29.46 1.18 9.83
N GLU A 16 29.06 1.53 11.05
CA GLU A 16 27.65 1.70 11.39
C GLU A 16 27.18 2.91 10.59
N ALA A 17 26.85 2.64 9.33
CA ALA A 17 25.94 3.47 8.58
C ALA A 17 24.71 3.65 9.47
N GLY A 18 24.54 4.88 9.96
CA GLY A 18 23.48 5.23 10.89
C GLY A 18 22.13 4.80 10.35
N ALA A 19 21.65 3.67 10.84
CA ALA A 19 20.24 3.37 10.85
C ALA A 19 19.65 4.29 11.91
N SER A 20 19.18 5.46 11.50
CA SER A 20 18.40 6.36 12.33
C SER A 20 17.31 5.54 13.05
N PRO A 21 17.24 5.54 14.40
CA PRO A 21 16.23 4.80 15.14
C PRO A 21 14.79 5.34 14.96
N ASP A 22 14.65 6.52 14.35
CA ASP A 22 13.42 7.31 14.26
C ASP A 22 12.50 6.94 13.07
N GLN A 23 12.63 5.75 12.48
CA GLN A 23 11.57 5.29 11.59
C GLN A 23 10.43 4.68 12.42
N PRO A 24 9.21 5.25 12.37
CA PRO A 24 8.08 4.73 13.13
C PRO A 24 7.89 3.24 12.79
N ALA A 25 7.52 2.42 13.77
CA ALA A 25 7.32 0.98 13.58
C ALA A 25 6.39 0.68 12.38
N ALA A 26 5.44 1.58 12.10
CA ALA A 26 4.58 1.55 10.93
C ALA A 26 5.33 1.58 9.58
N ALA A 27 6.41 2.37 9.45
CA ALA A 27 7.19 2.47 8.21
C ALA A 27 7.98 1.19 7.89
N ARG A 28 8.52 0.51 8.91
CA ARG A 28 9.19 -0.79 8.72
C ARG A 28 8.23 -1.89 8.28
N VAL A 29 7.05 -1.91 8.90
CA VAL A 29 6.01 -2.88 8.55
C VAL A 29 5.42 -2.53 7.18
N TRP A 30 5.27 -1.26 6.83
CA TRP A 30 4.82 -0.81 5.51
C TRP A 30 5.60 -1.45 4.37
N VAL A 31 6.94 -1.45 4.44
CA VAL A 31 7.80 -2.05 3.40
C VAL A 31 7.53 -3.54 3.21
N GLN A 32 7.22 -4.27 4.29
CA GLN A 32 6.92 -5.71 4.21
C GLN A 32 5.54 -5.99 3.60
N PHE A 33 4.58 -5.10 3.85
CA PHE A 33 3.21 -5.24 3.35
C PHE A 33 2.98 -4.50 2.04
N HIS A 34 3.95 -3.73 1.55
CA HIS A 34 3.89 -2.93 0.34
C HIS A 34 3.46 -3.77 -0.87
N ASP A 35 4.21 -4.83 -1.18
CA ASP A 35 3.92 -5.67 -2.36
C ASP A 35 2.54 -6.30 -2.29
N MET A 36 2.17 -6.81 -1.12
CA MET A 36 0.83 -7.37 -0.87
C MET A 36 -0.28 -6.31 -1.04
N ILE A 37 -0.05 -5.08 -0.57
CA ILE A 37 -0.99 -3.97 -0.72
C ILE A 37 -1.15 -3.59 -2.20
N PHE A 38 -0.06 -3.56 -2.97
CA PHE A 38 -0.11 -3.28 -4.40
C PHE A 38 -0.74 -4.42 -5.21
N GLU A 39 -0.54 -5.68 -4.83
CA GLU A 39 -1.27 -6.81 -5.42
C GLU A 39 -2.78 -6.71 -5.21
N ARG A 40 -3.19 -6.30 -4.00
CA ARG A 40 -4.61 -6.07 -3.69
C ARG A 40 -5.19 -4.92 -4.51
N LEU A 41 -4.43 -3.83 -4.66
CA LEU A 41 -4.81 -2.73 -5.53
C LEU A 41 -4.94 -3.19 -6.99
N ALA A 42 -4.04 -4.04 -7.48
CA ALA A 42 -4.11 -4.56 -8.85
C ALA A 42 -5.40 -5.37 -9.10
N ALA A 43 -5.92 -6.08 -8.09
CA ALA A 43 -7.22 -6.76 -8.21
C ALA A 43 -8.39 -5.76 -8.36
N VAL A 44 -8.34 -4.62 -7.64
CA VAL A 44 -9.31 -3.54 -7.80
C VAL A 44 -9.21 -2.89 -9.18
N GLU A 45 -7.99 -2.60 -9.65
CA GLU A 45 -7.74 -2.03 -10.98
C GLU A 45 -8.20 -2.98 -12.10
N THR A 46 -8.09 -4.29 -11.88
CA THR A 46 -8.62 -5.31 -12.79
C THR A 46 -10.14 -5.23 -12.87
N ALA A 47 -10.84 -5.11 -11.74
CA ALA A 47 -12.28 -4.94 -11.73
C ALA A 47 -12.71 -3.60 -12.37
N ALA A 48 -11.97 -2.51 -12.15
CA ALA A 48 -12.21 -1.23 -12.79
C ALA A 48 -12.14 -1.32 -14.32
N ASN A 49 -11.11 -1.97 -14.84
CA ASN A 49 -10.96 -2.20 -16.27
C ASN A 49 -12.02 -3.14 -16.83
N ALA A 50 -12.37 -4.21 -16.11
CA ALA A 50 -13.43 -5.12 -16.52
C ALA A 50 -14.78 -4.42 -16.56
N LEU A 51 -15.08 -3.57 -15.58
CA LEU A 51 -16.30 -2.77 -15.51
C LEU A 51 -16.38 -1.78 -16.67
N ARG A 52 -15.29 -1.05 -16.96
CA ARG A 52 -15.21 -0.13 -18.11
C ARG A 52 -15.42 -0.84 -19.46
N ARG A 53 -14.95 -2.07 -19.59
CA ARG A 53 -15.09 -2.88 -20.81
C ARG A 53 -16.44 -3.62 -20.88
N ALA A 54 -17.32 -3.46 -19.90
CA ALA A 54 -18.55 -4.23 -19.75
C ALA A 54 -18.30 -5.76 -19.71
N THR A 55 -17.13 -6.18 -19.20
CA THR A 55 -16.74 -7.58 -19.04
C THR A 55 -16.55 -7.95 -17.56
N LEU A 56 -17.16 -7.21 -16.63
CA LEU A 56 -17.07 -7.50 -15.21
C LEU A 56 -17.87 -8.78 -14.90
N THR A 57 -17.16 -9.82 -14.47
CA THR A 57 -17.80 -11.05 -14.00
C THR A 57 -18.06 -10.99 -12.49
N PRO A 58 -19.02 -11.77 -11.97
CA PRO A 58 -19.28 -11.87 -10.53
C PRO A 58 -18.04 -12.24 -9.72
N GLU A 59 -17.16 -13.10 -10.26
CA GLU A 59 -15.95 -13.57 -9.59
C GLU A 59 -14.90 -12.45 -9.46
N VAL A 60 -14.69 -11.69 -10.55
CA VAL A 60 -13.78 -10.53 -10.55
C VAL A 60 -14.30 -9.46 -9.59
N ARG A 61 -15.61 -9.22 -9.60
CA ARG A 61 -16.28 -8.28 -8.71
C ARG A 61 -16.09 -8.70 -7.24
N GLN A 62 -16.43 -9.93 -6.89
CA GLN A 62 -16.30 -10.43 -5.51
C GLN A 62 -14.87 -10.41 -5.02
N LYS A 63 -13.90 -10.78 -5.87
CA LYS A 63 -12.48 -10.69 -5.54
C LYS A 63 -12.08 -9.25 -5.23
N ALA A 64 -12.48 -8.29 -6.07
CA ALA A 64 -12.13 -6.89 -5.85
C ALA A 64 -12.80 -6.30 -4.60
N VAL A 65 -14.04 -6.68 -4.27
CA VAL A 65 -14.69 -6.32 -2.99
C VAL A 65 -13.86 -6.82 -1.80
N LEU A 66 -13.45 -8.09 -1.82
CA LEU A 66 -12.68 -8.69 -0.74
C LEU A 66 -11.31 -8.02 -0.57
N GLU A 67 -10.60 -7.74 -1.67
CA GLU A 67 -9.31 -7.06 -1.59
C GLU A 67 -9.44 -5.60 -1.16
N ALA A 68 -10.51 -4.90 -1.57
CA ALA A 68 -10.82 -3.55 -1.11
C ALA A 68 -11.12 -3.51 0.41
N HIS A 69 -11.91 -4.47 0.90
CA HIS A 69 -12.16 -4.65 2.34
C HIS A 69 -10.86 -4.86 3.13
N ARG A 70 -9.99 -5.75 2.63
CA ARG A 70 -8.68 -6.01 3.23
C ARG A 70 -7.78 -4.79 3.19
N LEU A 71 -7.77 -4.04 2.10
CA LEU A 71 -7.05 -2.78 1.99
C LEU A 71 -7.53 -1.78 3.04
N ALA A 72 -8.84 -1.59 3.18
CA ALA A 72 -9.42 -0.70 4.18
C ALA A 72 -8.97 -1.05 5.61
N GLY A 73 -8.98 -2.34 5.96
CA GLY A 73 -8.50 -2.82 7.27
C GLY A 73 -7.00 -2.63 7.47
N SER A 74 -6.19 -2.97 6.47
CA SER A 74 -4.73 -2.85 6.52
C SER A 74 -4.31 -1.39 6.69
N LEU A 75 -4.85 -0.52 5.84
CA LEU A 75 -4.52 0.91 5.83
C LEU A 75 -4.98 1.60 7.11
N GLY A 76 -6.11 1.18 7.68
CA GLY A 76 -6.53 1.65 9.00
C GLY A 76 -5.54 1.29 10.11
N MET A 77 -5.00 0.06 10.08
CA MET A 77 -3.97 -0.37 11.05
C MET A 77 -2.66 0.40 10.92
N PHE A 78 -2.28 0.79 9.68
CA PHE A 78 -1.09 1.60 9.42
C PHE A 78 -1.27 3.11 9.68
N GLY A 79 -2.45 3.55 10.11
CA GLY A 79 -2.75 4.97 10.32
C GLY A 79 -3.07 5.75 9.03
N LEU A 80 -3.11 5.08 7.87
CA LEU A 80 -3.47 5.65 6.57
C LEU A 80 -4.99 5.81 6.46
N THR A 81 -5.52 6.79 7.18
CA THR A 81 -6.96 7.02 7.29
C THR A 81 -7.58 7.38 5.95
N GLU A 82 -6.94 8.24 5.16
CA GLU A 82 -7.41 8.58 3.80
C GLU A 82 -7.44 7.34 2.90
N GLY A 83 -6.36 6.53 2.90
CA GLY A 83 -6.30 5.30 2.11
C GLY A 83 -7.37 4.28 2.52
N SER A 84 -7.64 4.17 3.83
CA SER A 84 -8.70 3.32 4.37
C SER A 84 -10.09 3.77 3.92
N GLN A 85 -10.36 5.08 3.90
CA GLN A 85 -11.64 5.63 3.43
C GLN A 85 -11.84 5.36 1.94
N VAL A 86 -10.84 5.63 1.11
CA VAL A 86 -10.90 5.37 -0.34
C VAL A 86 -11.13 3.89 -0.63
N ALA A 87 -10.44 3.00 0.10
CA ALA A 87 -10.62 1.56 -0.04
C ALA A 87 -12.04 1.08 0.35
N ARG A 88 -12.65 1.68 1.39
CA ARG A 88 -14.06 1.40 1.74
C ARG A 88 -15.03 1.90 0.68
N GLU A 89 -14.77 3.04 0.07
CA GLU A 89 -15.63 3.57 -0.99
C GLU A 89 -15.60 2.67 -2.23
N ILE A 90 -14.43 2.13 -2.57
CA ILE A 90 -14.26 1.11 -3.61
C ILE A 90 -15.04 -0.17 -3.26
N GLU A 91 -14.89 -0.67 -2.02
CA GLU A 91 -15.60 -1.85 -1.51
C GLU A 91 -17.12 -1.67 -1.66
N HIS A 92 -17.65 -0.52 -1.26
CA HIS A 92 -19.07 -0.20 -1.33
C HIS A 92 -19.56 -0.10 -2.78
N LEU A 93 -18.83 0.63 -3.63
CA LEU A 93 -19.19 0.80 -5.04
C LEU A 93 -19.24 -0.54 -5.78
N LEU A 94 -18.31 -1.44 -5.48
CA LEU A 94 -18.28 -2.79 -6.04
C LEU A 94 -19.29 -3.73 -5.36
N GLY A 95 -19.58 -3.58 -4.07
CA GLY A 95 -20.45 -4.45 -3.29
C GLY A 95 -21.94 -4.23 -3.55
N GLU A 96 -22.33 -3.01 -3.92
CA GLU A 96 -23.73 -2.63 -4.11
C GLU A 96 -24.18 -2.63 -5.57
N GLN A 97 -25.47 -2.31 -5.78
CA GLN A 97 -26.02 -2.01 -7.11
C GLN A 97 -25.42 -0.74 -7.74
N ALA A 98 -24.66 0.05 -6.97
CA ALA A 98 -23.93 1.22 -7.46
C ALA A 98 -23.01 0.91 -8.66
N VAL A 99 -22.53 -0.34 -8.79
CA VAL A 99 -21.73 -0.81 -9.93
C VAL A 99 -22.48 -0.76 -11.28
N LEU A 100 -23.82 -0.70 -11.26
CA LEU A 100 -24.68 -0.63 -12.45
C LEU A 100 -24.87 0.80 -12.97
N ALA A 101 -24.43 1.82 -12.22
CA ALA A 101 -24.51 3.20 -12.65
C ALA A 101 -23.55 3.45 -13.83
N PRO A 102 -23.95 4.22 -14.85
CA PRO A 102 -23.08 4.57 -15.99
C PRO A 102 -21.73 5.21 -15.59
N GLU A 103 -21.69 5.87 -14.44
CA GLU A 103 -20.57 6.61 -13.89
C GLU A 103 -19.67 5.74 -13.00
N ALA A 104 -20.13 4.54 -12.63
CA ALA A 104 -19.40 3.62 -11.77
C ALA A 104 -18.01 3.24 -12.31
N PRO A 105 -17.81 2.98 -13.62
CA PRO A 105 -16.48 2.69 -14.16
C PRO A 105 -15.50 3.86 -13.95
N HIS A 106 -15.93 5.09 -14.24
CA HIS A 106 -15.08 6.28 -14.08
C HIS A 106 -14.75 6.52 -12.61
N ARG A 107 -15.76 6.49 -11.73
CA ARG A 107 -15.58 6.67 -10.30
C ARG A 107 -14.65 5.61 -9.70
N LEU A 108 -14.78 4.35 -10.11
CA LEU A 108 -13.91 3.28 -9.64
C LEU A 108 -12.46 3.46 -10.09
N MET A 109 -12.24 3.93 -11.33
CA MET A 109 -10.90 4.27 -11.82
C MET A 109 -10.29 5.44 -11.03
N ASP A 110 -11.05 6.51 -10.80
CA ASP A 110 -10.60 7.69 -10.04
C ASP A 110 -10.22 7.32 -8.60
N LEU A 111 -11.06 6.51 -7.95
CA LEU A 111 -10.78 6.01 -6.60
C LEU A 111 -9.54 5.10 -6.58
N SER A 112 -9.39 4.20 -7.57
CA SER A 112 -8.20 3.33 -7.64
C SER A 112 -6.90 4.12 -7.85
N ALA A 113 -6.93 5.15 -8.69
CA ALA A 113 -5.78 6.03 -8.94
C ALA A 113 -5.46 6.89 -7.71
N THR A 114 -6.49 7.37 -7.00
CA THR A 114 -6.35 8.09 -5.73
C THR A 114 -5.71 7.19 -4.68
N LEU A 115 -6.22 5.96 -4.53
CA LEU A 115 -5.69 4.98 -3.60
C LEU A 115 -4.21 4.71 -3.90
N ARG A 116 -3.86 4.44 -5.16
CA ARG A 116 -2.48 4.23 -5.60
C ARG A 116 -1.54 5.35 -5.14
N ARG A 117 -1.92 6.61 -5.37
CA ARG A 117 -1.12 7.77 -4.97
C ARG A 117 -0.95 7.87 -3.46
N LEU A 118 -1.97 7.50 -2.68
CA LEU A 118 -1.88 7.46 -1.22
C LEU A 118 -0.93 6.35 -0.75
N LEU A 119 -0.95 5.20 -1.41
CA LEU A 119 -0.03 4.09 -1.13
C LEU A 119 1.42 4.43 -1.51
N GLU A 120 1.64 5.11 -2.64
CA GLU A 120 2.98 5.56 -3.06
C GLU A 120 3.59 6.59 -2.10
N LYS A 121 2.76 7.42 -1.46
CA LYS A 121 3.21 8.34 -0.41
C LYS A 121 3.60 7.62 0.89
N GLY A 122 2.97 6.48 1.17
CA GLY A 122 3.17 5.71 2.40
C GLY A 122 2.65 6.42 3.66
N PRO A 123 2.71 5.74 4.83
CA PRO A 123 2.43 6.36 6.12
C PRO A 123 3.53 7.36 6.49
N ALA A 124 3.13 8.51 7.03
CA ALA A 124 4.03 9.55 7.53
C ALA A 124 4.74 9.17 8.83
#